data_AF-A0A918WN20-F1
#
_entry.id   AF-A0A918WN20-F1
#
_cell.length_a   1.000
_cell.length_b   1.000
_cell.length_c   1.000
_cell.angle_alpha   90.00
_cell.angle_beta   90.00
_cell.angle_gamma   90.00
#
_symmetry.space_group_name_H-M   'P 1'
#
loop_
_entity.id
_entity.type
_entity.pdbx_description
1 polymer ?
#
loop_
_entity_poly.entity_id
_entity_poly.type
_entity_poly.pdbx_seq_one_letter_code
_entity_poly.pdbx_strand_id
1 'polypeptide(L)' 'MVSDHLKWLKEGDCERARQVKIEALRGLAVREYNAPNRNYYLSYANELESGKLSEVWF' A
#
# COMPACT_ATOMS: atom_id res chain seq x y z
N MET A 1 -7.56 -6.07 0.02
CA MET A 1 -7.85 -5.49 -1.31
C MET A 1 -7.29 -6.44 -2.37
N VAL A 2 -7.79 -6.49 -3.61
CA VAL A 2 -7.28 -7.43 -4.63
C VAL A 2 -5.77 -7.23 -4.88
N SER A 3 -5.26 -6.01 -4.71
CA SER A 3 -3.83 -5.68 -4.77
C SER A 3 -2.95 -6.36 -3.71
N ASP A 4 -3.49 -6.74 -2.55
CA ASP A 4 -2.75 -7.49 -1.54
C ASP A 4 -2.43 -8.92 -1.96
N HIS A 5 -3.16 -9.43 -2.95
CA HIS A 5 -2.98 -10.77 -3.50
C HIS A 5 -2.11 -10.77 -4.77
N LEU A 6 -1.98 -9.63 -5.45
CA LEU A 6 -1.16 -9.48 -6.66
C LEU A 6 0.33 -9.76 -6.41
N LYS A 7 0.83 -9.52 -5.20
CA LYS A 7 2.22 -9.85 -4.80
C LYS A 7 2.57 -11.35 -4.84
N TRP A 8 1.56 -12.22 -4.78
CA TRP A 8 1.76 -13.67 -4.80
C TRP A 8 1.69 -14.28 -6.21
N LEU A 9 1.43 -13.46 -7.23
CA LEU A 9 1.43 -13.90 -8.61
C LEU A 9 2.86 -13.82 -9.16
N LYS A 10 3.38 -14.97 -9.59
CA LYS A 10 4.78 -15.18 -10.03
C LYS A 10 5.23 -14.29 -11.21
N GLU A 11 4.27 -13.69 -11.91
CA GLU A 11 4.44 -12.80 -13.07
C GLU A 11 3.66 -11.47 -12.90
N GLY A 12 3.17 -11.18 -11.69
CA GLY A 12 2.42 -9.95 -11.43
C GLY A 12 3.32 -8.72 -11.56
N ASP A 13 2.80 -7.65 -12.16
CA ASP A 13 3.49 -6.36 -12.21
C ASP A 13 3.56 -5.77 -10.79
N CYS A 14 4.65 -6.10 -10.10
CA CYS A 14 4.93 -5.73 -8.71
C CYS A 14 4.93 -4.22 -8.50
N GLU A 15 5.47 -3.46 -9.46
CA GLU A 15 5.48 -2.00 -9.43
C GLU A 15 4.07 -1.45 -9.55
N ARG A 16 3.25 -2.01 -10.45
CA ARG A 16 1.86 -1.61 -10.59
C ARG A 16 1.03 -1.99 -9.37
N ALA A 17 1.25 -3.16 -8.79
CA ALA A 17 0.59 -3.59 -7.56
C ALA A 17 0.92 -2.67 -6.38
N ARG A 18 2.19 -2.25 -6.25
CA ARG A 18 2.65 -1.27 -5.25
C ARG A 18 1.94 0.07 -5.43
N GLN A 19 1.91 0.60 -6.66
CA GLN A 19 1.23 1.86 -6.95
C GLN A 19 -0.26 1.82 -6.58
N VAL A 20 -0.98 0.79 -7.01
CA VAL A 20 -2.41 0.61 -6.70
C VAL A 20 -2.63 0.52 -5.18
N LYS A 21 -1.73 -0.15 -4.44
CA LYS A 21 -1.80 -0.23 -2.98
C LYS A 21 -1.58 1.14 -2.32
N ILE A 22 -0.60 1.92 -2.78
CA ILE A 22 -0.33 3.27 -2.27
C ILE A 22 -1.54 4.20 -2.49
N GLU A 23 -2.09 4.20 -3.70
CA GLU A 23 -3.28 4.99 -4.05
C GLU A 23 -4.48 4.62 -3.18
N ALA A 24 -4.70 3.33 -2.97
CA ALA A 24 -5.75 2.84 -2.10
C ALA A 24 -5.59 3.28 -0.65
N LEU A 25 -4.38 3.19 -0.09
CA LEU A 25 -4.09 3.61 1.28
C LEU A 25 -4.30 5.12 1.46
N ARG A 26 -3.85 5.92 0.50
CA ARG A 26 -4.11 7.37 0.49
C ARG A 26 -5.60 7.67 0.38
N GLY A 27 -6.34 6.93 -0.45
CA GLY A 27 -7.80 7.07 -0.57
C GLY A 27 -8.57 6.70 0.71
N LEU A 28 -8.10 5.69 1.46
CA LEU A 28 -8.64 5.34 2.77
C LEU A 28 -8.36 6.43 3.80
N ALA A 29 -7.14 6.97 3.83
CA ALA A 29 -6.75 8.04 4.73
C ALA A 29 -7.63 9.30 4.59
N VAL A 30 -7.98 9.68 3.36
CA VAL A 30 -8.86 10.85 3.10
C VAL A 30 -10.26 10.68 3.71
N ARG A 31 -10.76 9.45 3.78
CA ARG A 31 -12.11 9.14 4.29
C ARG A 31 -12.13 8.85 5.79
N GLU A 32 -10.95 8.74 6.40
CA GLU A 32 -10.80 8.28 7.77
C GLU A 32 -10.82 9.47 8.75
N TYR A 33 -11.83 9.50 9.60
CA TYR A 33 -12.01 10.51 10.64
C TYR A 33 -11.08 10.25 11.84
N ASN A 34 -10.82 8.98 12.14
CA ASN A 34 -9.97 8.59 13.26
C ASN A 34 -8.49 8.89 12.95
N ALA A 35 -7.90 9.83 13.71
CA ALA A 35 -6.53 10.27 13.47
C ALA A 35 -5.48 9.13 13.52
N PRO A 36 -5.51 8.21 14.51
CA PRO A 36 -4.67 7.00 14.50
C PRO A 36 -4.78 6.17 13.22
N ASN A 37 -6.00 5.83 12.78
CA ASN A 37 -6.21 5.01 11.58
C ASN A 37 -5.73 5.72 10.31
N ARG A 38 -6.01 7.02 10.20
CA ARG A 38 -5.53 7.84 9.10
C ARG A 38 -3.99 7.85 9.04
N ASN A 39 -3.35 8.04 10.18
CA ASN A 39 -1.90 8.06 10.29
C ASN A 39 -1.31 6.68 9.94
N TYR A 40 -1.97 5.59 10.33
CA TYR A 40 -1.57 4.25 9.93
C TYR A 40 -1.57 4.08 8.40
N TYR A 41 -2.64 4.47 7.72
CA TYR A 41 -2.71 4.38 6.26
C TYR A 41 -1.65 5.25 5.56
N LEU A 42 -1.41 6.46 6.06
CA LEU A 42 -0.40 7.37 5.50
C LEU A 42 1.02 6.85 5.71
N SER A 43 1.38 6.41 6.92
CA SER A 43 2.69 5.83 7.19
C SER A 43 2.95 4.61 6.33
N TYR A 44 1.95 3.73 6.18
CA TYR A 44 2.11 2.53 5.39
C TYR A 44 2.27 2.82 3.89
N ALA A 45 1.54 3.82 3.37
CA ALA A 45 1.72 4.30 2.00
C ALA A 45 3.13 4.85 1.77
N ASN A 46 3.66 5.63 2.72
CA ASN A 46 5.00 6.21 2.64
C ASN A 46 6.11 5.14 2.72
N GLU A 47 5.93 4.12 3.54
CA GLU A 47 6.87 2.99 3.64
C GLU A 47 6.91 2.15 2.37
N LEU A 48 5.77 1.96 1.71
CA LEU A 48 5.69 1.32 0.40
C LEU A 48 6.35 2.18 -0.69
N GLU A 49 6.09 3.48 -0.70
CA GLU A 49 6.66 4.43 -1.68
C GLU A 49 8.18 4.58 -1.52
N SER A 50 8.68 4.57 -0.29
CA SER A 50 10.13 4.64 0.01
C SER A 50 10.88 3.33 -0.22
N GLY A 51 10.18 2.24 -0.57
CA GLY A 51 10.80 0.94 -0.77
C GLY A 51 11.28 0.25 0.51
N LYS A 52 11.02 0.81 1.70
CA LYS A 52 11.39 0.20 3.00
C LYS A 52 10.71 -1.14 3.23
N LEU A 53 9.58 -1.36 2.59
CA LEU A 53 8.82 -2.61 2.68
C LEU A 53 9.12 -3.57 1.54
N SER A 54 10.12 -3.30 0.69
CA SER A 54 10.40 -4.14 -0.48
C SER A 54 10.68 -5.58 -0.07
N GLU A 55 11.44 -5.81 1.01
CA GLU A 55 11.75 -7.18 1.50
C GLU A 55 10.55 -7.95 2.08
N VAL A 56 9.44 -7.27 2.40
CA VAL A 56 8.23 -7.87 3.00
C VAL A 56 7.11 -7.99 1.97
N TRP A 57 7.12 -7.12 0.96
CA TRP A 57 6.12 -7.08 -0.10
C TRP A 57 6.56 -7.80 -1.38
N PHE A 58 7.87 -7.98 -1.62
CA PHE A 58 8.44 -8.58 -2.84
C PHE A 58 9.65 -9.47 -2.55
#